data_AF-A0A354UU46-F1
#
_entry.id   AF-A0A354UU46-F1
#
_cell.length_a   1.000
_cell.length_b   1.000
_cell.length_c   1.000
_cell.angle_alpha   90.00
_cell.angle_beta   90.00
_cell.angle_gamma   90.00
#
_symmetry.space_group_name_H-M   'P 1'
#
loop_
_entity.id
_entity.type
_entity.pdbx_description
1 polymer ?
#
loop_
_entity_poly.entity_id
_entity_poly.type
_entity_poly.pdbx_seq_one_letter_code
_entity_poly.pdbx_strand_id
1 'polypeptide(L)'
;MKRVFWLLALVLVLAQPGAAAENQGSVKIDLDTGELPVTNGAVTLYQVAEPAEEGYRVLDYYGGGTVRYQDAVSDNLAMYYSELAGSGRERLLDVDGQAVFTGLEPGLYLIRQTERTDGFYPFRPFLLCIPTKGQWDVKRSPAISPITTGCPRTADSGRLILGLWGMGLSALGLTLCAWPRKRKRQGKEALD
;
A
#
# COMPACT_ATOMS: atom_id res chain seq x y z
N MET A 1 46.70 -67.93 -18.07
CA MET A 1 47.01 -66.48 -17.97
C MET A 1 45.82 -65.72 -18.55
N LYS A 2 45.10 -64.93 -17.73
CA LYS A 2 44.85 -63.48 -17.91
C LYS A 2 44.24 -63.13 -19.30
N ARG A 3 43.06 -62.52 -19.48
CA ARG A 3 42.26 -61.52 -18.72
C ARG A 3 40.83 -61.52 -19.34
N VAL A 4 39.74 -61.76 -18.61
CA VAL A 4 38.88 -60.73 -17.98
C VAL A 4 38.91 -59.39 -18.72
N PHE A 5 37.87 -59.10 -19.52
CA PHE A 5 37.46 -57.72 -19.82
C PHE A 5 35.93 -57.66 -19.88
N TRP A 6 35.36 -57.38 -18.70
CA TRP A 6 33.99 -56.94 -18.51
C TRP A 6 33.78 -55.61 -19.24
N LEU A 7 32.81 -55.56 -20.15
CA LEU A 7 32.27 -54.31 -20.67
C LEU A 7 31.35 -53.72 -19.61
N LEU A 8 31.91 -52.80 -18.81
CA LEU A 8 31.17 -51.93 -17.90
C LEU A 8 30.24 -51.02 -18.73
N ALA A 9 28.96 -51.34 -18.75
CA ALA A 9 27.92 -50.40 -19.12
C ALA A 9 27.87 -49.31 -18.04
N LEU A 10 28.56 -48.20 -18.31
CA LEU A 10 28.46 -46.98 -17.51
C LEU A 10 27.08 -46.35 -17.78
N VAL A 11 26.06 -46.85 -17.07
CA VAL A 11 24.78 -46.14 -16.96
C VAL A 11 25.04 -44.91 -16.10
N LEU A 12 25.28 -43.79 -16.78
CA LEU A 12 25.27 -42.48 -16.16
C LEU A 12 23.83 -42.20 -15.73
N VAL A 13 23.47 -42.61 -14.51
CA VAL A 13 22.27 -42.13 -13.84
C VAL A 13 22.51 -40.66 -13.59
N LEU A 14 22.03 -39.83 -14.52
CA LEU A 14 21.81 -38.41 -14.26
C LEU A 14 20.82 -38.35 -13.10
N ALA A 15 21.33 -38.16 -11.89
CA ALA A 15 20.56 -37.66 -10.78
C ALA A 15 20.06 -36.27 -11.19
N GLN A 16 18.89 -36.22 -11.82
CA GLN A 16 18.17 -34.99 -12.05
C GLN A 16 17.84 -34.41 -10.67
N PRO A 17 18.35 -33.21 -10.32
CA PRO A 17 17.87 -32.54 -9.12
C PRO A 17 16.43 -32.11 -9.38
N GLY A 18 15.49 -32.77 -8.71
CA GLY A 18 14.21 -32.18 -8.33
C GLY A 18 13.20 -31.93 -9.45
N ALA A 19 12.68 -33.00 -10.06
CA ALA A 19 11.30 -32.99 -10.54
C ALA A 19 10.32 -33.03 -9.35
N ALA A 20 10.35 -31.99 -8.51
CA ALA A 20 9.42 -31.77 -7.40
C ALA A 20 8.70 -30.40 -7.55
N ALA A 21 8.69 -29.85 -8.76
CA ALA A 21 8.14 -28.52 -9.06
C ALA A 21 6.83 -28.56 -9.85
N GLU A 22 6.22 -29.73 -10.10
CA GLU A 22 5.08 -29.81 -11.03
C GLU A 22 3.77 -29.27 -10.45
N ASN A 23 3.70 -29.00 -9.13
CA ASN A 23 2.50 -28.47 -8.45
C ASN A 23 2.81 -27.37 -7.41
N GLN A 24 3.91 -26.63 -7.59
CA GLN A 24 4.26 -25.54 -6.68
C GLN A 24 4.03 -24.19 -7.36
N GLY A 25 3.12 -23.41 -6.81
CA GLY A 25 2.80 -22.07 -7.29
C GLY A 25 3.91 -21.06 -6.99
N SER A 26 3.93 -19.99 -7.79
CA SER A 26 4.76 -18.83 -7.54
C SER A 26 3.90 -17.57 -7.51
N VAL A 27 4.24 -16.65 -6.62
CA VAL A 27 3.59 -15.36 -6.51
C VAL A 27 4.65 -14.28 -6.63
N LYS A 28 4.48 -13.44 -7.63
CA LYS A 28 5.30 -12.26 -7.85
C LYS A 28 4.53 -11.01 -7.47
N ILE A 29 5.04 -10.29 -6.49
CA ILE A 29 4.57 -8.96 -6.10
C ILE A 29 5.46 -7.94 -6.78
N ASP A 30 4.83 -6.99 -7.46
CA ASP A 30 5.49 -5.96 -8.25
C ASP A 30 4.87 -4.61 -7.89
N LEU A 31 5.54 -3.86 -7.02
CA LEU A 31 5.07 -2.54 -6.61
C LEU A 31 5.34 -1.53 -7.73
N ASP A 32 4.28 -0.96 -8.29
CA ASP A 32 4.40 0.11 -9.27
C ASP A 32 4.84 1.41 -8.57
N THR A 33 6.15 1.63 -8.57
CA THR A 33 6.83 2.70 -7.84
C THR A 33 7.20 3.88 -8.75
N GLY A 34 6.89 3.75 -10.04
CA GLY A 34 7.22 4.74 -11.06
C GLY A 34 8.72 4.98 -11.15
N GLU A 35 9.15 6.22 -10.94
CA GLU A 35 10.56 6.64 -11.01
C GLU A 35 11.26 6.66 -9.64
N LEU A 36 10.52 6.43 -8.55
CA LEU A 36 11.06 6.48 -7.20
C LEU A 36 11.65 5.12 -6.81
N PRO A 37 12.90 5.07 -6.33
CA PRO A 37 13.52 3.81 -5.94
C PRO A 37 12.83 3.23 -4.70
N VAL A 38 12.62 1.91 -4.70
CA VAL A 38 12.14 1.21 -3.50
C VAL A 38 13.29 1.01 -2.54
N THR A 39 13.14 1.53 -1.33
CA THR A 39 14.13 1.35 -0.25
C THR A 39 13.42 0.83 0.99
N ASN A 40 14.00 -0.19 1.64
CA ASN A 40 13.60 -0.71 2.96
C ASN A 40 12.15 -1.19 3.11
N GLY A 41 11.61 -1.96 2.17
CA GLY A 41 10.27 -2.54 2.33
C GLY A 41 10.28 -4.07 2.35
N ALA A 42 9.34 -4.64 3.11
CA ALA A 42 9.17 -6.08 3.27
C ALA A 42 7.71 -6.46 3.13
N VAL A 43 7.48 -7.57 2.44
CA VAL A 43 6.17 -8.18 2.23
C VAL A 43 6.16 -9.54 2.90
N THR A 44 5.10 -9.83 3.64
CA THR A 44 4.92 -11.14 4.27
C THR A 44 3.70 -11.83 3.68
N LEU A 45 3.90 -13.11 3.36
CA LEU A 45 2.89 -14.02 2.85
C LEU A 45 2.43 -14.97 3.95
N TYR A 46 1.13 -15.05 4.16
CA TYR A 46 0.49 -15.89 5.17
C TYR A 46 -0.46 -16.87 4.49
N GLN A 47 -0.40 -18.15 4.85
CA GLN A 47 -1.40 -19.13 4.44
C GLN A 47 -2.60 -19.03 5.38
N VAL A 48 -3.77 -18.71 4.83
CA VAL A 48 -4.99 -18.46 5.63
C VAL A 48 -5.93 -19.65 5.58
N ALA A 49 -6.02 -20.32 4.43
CA ALA A 49 -6.96 -21.40 4.23
C ALA A 49 -6.43 -22.46 3.26
N GLU A 50 -6.85 -23.69 3.48
CA GLU A 50 -6.56 -24.85 2.64
C GLU A 50 -7.71 -25.10 1.65
N PRO A 51 -7.45 -25.70 0.48
CA PRO A 51 -8.50 -26.05 -0.47
C PRO A 51 -9.42 -27.12 0.11
N ALA A 52 -10.73 -26.97 -0.11
CA ALA A 52 -11.78 -27.89 0.30
C ALA A 52 -12.77 -28.14 -0.85
N GLU A 53 -13.65 -29.14 -0.71
CA GLU A 53 -14.60 -29.52 -1.77
C GLU A 53 -15.50 -28.36 -2.24
N GLU A 54 -15.99 -27.54 -1.31
CA GLU A 54 -16.91 -26.43 -1.60
C GLU A 54 -16.28 -25.02 -1.52
N GLY A 55 -14.96 -24.93 -1.34
CA GLY A 55 -14.28 -23.65 -1.15
C GLY A 55 -12.91 -23.76 -0.51
N TYR A 56 -12.63 -22.87 0.42
CA TYR A 56 -11.42 -22.89 1.24
C TYR A 56 -11.78 -23.06 2.71
N ARG A 57 -11.14 -24.04 3.37
CA ARG A 57 -11.24 -24.23 4.81
C ARG A 57 -10.24 -23.31 5.49
N VAL A 58 -10.74 -22.29 6.17
CA VAL A 58 -9.94 -21.33 6.93
C VAL A 58 -9.30 -22.05 8.11
N LEU A 59 -8.01 -21.79 8.35
CA LEU A 59 -7.31 -22.36 9.49
C LEU A 59 -7.92 -21.85 10.80
N ASP A 60 -7.94 -22.68 11.85
CA ASP A 60 -8.56 -22.34 13.14
C ASP A 60 -7.99 -21.05 13.75
N TYR A 61 -6.71 -20.77 13.49
CA TYR A 61 -6.04 -19.54 13.92
C TYR A 61 -6.73 -18.26 13.41
N TYR A 62 -7.36 -18.32 12.23
CA TYR A 62 -8.07 -17.22 11.59
C TYR A 62 -9.59 -17.25 11.86
N GLY A 63 -10.04 -18.07 12.81
CA GLY A 63 -11.45 -18.21 13.19
C GLY A 63 -12.17 -19.41 12.59
N GLY A 64 -11.50 -20.20 11.74
CA GLY A 64 -12.05 -21.42 11.13
C GLY A 64 -13.20 -21.17 10.15
N GLY A 65 -13.83 -22.27 9.70
CA GLY A 65 -14.97 -22.24 8.79
C GLY A 65 -14.61 -22.44 7.32
N THR A 66 -15.62 -22.32 6.45
CA THR A 66 -15.47 -22.53 4.99
C THR A 66 -15.88 -21.27 4.25
N VAL A 67 -14.97 -20.74 3.42
CA VAL A 67 -15.25 -19.60 2.53
C VAL A 67 -15.42 -20.13 1.12
N ARG A 68 -16.50 -19.74 0.44
CA ARG A 68 -16.76 -20.16 -0.94
C ARG A 68 -15.72 -19.57 -1.89
N TYR A 69 -15.43 -20.27 -2.99
CA TYR A 69 -14.48 -19.80 -4.01
C TYR A 69 -14.77 -18.39 -4.54
N GLN A 70 -16.05 -18.01 -4.63
CA GLN A 70 -16.49 -16.71 -5.14
C GLN A 70 -16.23 -15.56 -4.15
N ASP A 71 -16.26 -15.86 -2.85
CA ASP A 71 -16.14 -14.87 -1.77
C ASP A 71 -14.71 -14.82 -1.18
N ALA A 72 -13.84 -15.74 -1.59
CA ALA A 72 -12.51 -15.93 -1.02
C ALA A 72 -11.56 -14.72 -1.22
N VAL A 73 -11.73 -13.97 -2.31
CA VAL A 73 -10.88 -12.80 -2.62
C VAL A 73 -11.68 -11.52 -2.31
N SER A 74 -11.86 -11.27 -1.01
CA SER A 74 -12.58 -10.10 -0.50
C SER A 74 -11.66 -9.19 0.32
N ASP A 75 -11.73 -7.87 0.07
CA ASP A 75 -10.92 -6.87 0.78
C ASP A 75 -11.24 -6.83 2.28
N ASN A 76 -12.51 -7.02 2.66
CA ASN A 76 -12.93 -7.04 4.05
C ASN A 76 -12.35 -8.26 4.79
N LEU A 77 -12.31 -9.43 4.14
CA LEU A 77 -11.68 -10.62 4.68
C LEU A 77 -10.17 -10.44 4.79
N ALA A 78 -9.53 -9.82 3.80
CA ALA A 78 -8.10 -9.54 3.82
C ALA A 78 -7.73 -8.66 5.03
N MET A 79 -8.51 -7.61 5.30
CA MET A 79 -8.33 -6.75 6.48
C MET A 79 -8.50 -7.54 7.77
N TYR A 80 -9.59 -8.31 7.91
CA TYR A 80 -9.85 -9.11 9.11
C TYR A 80 -8.71 -10.11 9.40
N TYR A 81 -8.27 -10.86 8.40
CA TYR A 81 -7.17 -11.81 8.56
C TYR A 81 -5.82 -11.11 8.79
N SER A 82 -5.64 -9.88 8.31
CA SER A 82 -4.40 -9.11 8.53
C SER A 82 -4.20 -8.70 9.99
N GLU A 83 -5.29 -8.50 10.74
CA GLU A 83 -5.25 -8.21 12.18
C GLU A 83 -4.91 -9.46 12.99
N LEU A 84 -5.37 -10.62 12.52
CA LEU A 84 -5.10 -11.92 13.13
C LEU A 84 -3.74 -12.49 12.70
N ALA A 85 -3.13 -11.98 11.64
CA ALA A 85 -1.92 -12.56 11.06
C ALA A 85 -0.75 -12.58 12.07
N GLY A 86 -0.23 -13.79 12.31
CA GLY A 86 0.89 -14.05 13.20
C GLY A 86 2.20 -14.21 12.45
N SER A 87 2.67 -15.46 12.33
CA SER A 87 3.91 -15.80 11.62
C SER A 87 3.63 -16.13 10.15
N GLY A 88 4.35 -15.47 9.25
CA GLY A 88 4.28 -15.71 7.80
C GLY A 88 5.67 -15.82 7.19
N ARG A 89 5.71 -16.01 5.88
CA ARG A 89 6.95 -16.01 5.09
C ARG A 89 7.26 -14.58 4.68
N GLU A 90 8.22 -13.94 5.34
CA GLU A 90 8.63 -12.58 4.99
C GLU A 90 9.65 -12.56 3.85
N ARG A 91 9.54 -11.56 2.98
CA ARG A 91 10.53 -11.27 1.95
C ARG A 91 10.72 -9.79 1.74
N LEU A 92 11.99 -9.40 1.70
CA LEU A 92 12.40 -8.04 1.37
C LEU A 92 12.12 -7.77 -0.11
N LEU A 93 11.75 -6.52 -0.40
CA LEU A 93 11.62 -6.01 -1.76
C LEU A 93 13.01 -5.75 -2.34
N ASP A 94 13.16 -6.06 -3.61
CA ASP A 94 14.37 -5.71 -4.37
C ASP A 94 14.36 -4.21 -4.76
N VAL A 95 15.45 -3.74 -5.40
CA VAL A 95 15.62 -2.37 -5.88
C VAL A 95 14.49 -1.90 -6.81
N ASP A 96 13.88 -2.84 -7.53
CA ASP A 96 12.75 -2.60 -8.44
C ASP A 96 11.38 -2.64 -7.72
N GLY A 97 11.33 -2.86 -6.41
CA GLY A 97 10.07 -3.03 -5.69
C GLY A 97 9.40 -4.39 -5.89
N GLN A 98 10.19 -5.41 -6.23
CA GLN A 98 9.71 -6.74 -6.54
C GLN A 98 9.99 -7.72 -5.39
N ALA A 99 9.03 -8.59 -5.09
CA ALA A 99 9.20 -9.74 -4.19
C ALA A 99 8.61 -11.00 -4.82
N VAL A 100 9.35 -12.11 -4.75
CA VAL A 100 8.94 -13.39 -5.33
C VAL A 100 8.87 -14.46 -4.25
N PHE A 101 7.71 -15.12 -4.16
CA PHE A 101 7.46 -16.27 -3.32
C PHE A 101 7.34 -17.51 -4.20
N THR A 102 8.15 -18.52 -3.93
CA THR A 102 8.14 -19.81 -4.65
C THR A 102 7.83 -20.96 -3.71
N GLY A 103 7.46 -22.12 -4.25
CA GLY A 103 7.16 -23.30 -3.44
C GLY A 103 5.87 -23.11 -2.63
N LEU A 104 4.83 -22.58 -3.28
CA LEU A 104 3.53 -22.36 -2.63
C LEU A 104 2.59 -23.52 -2.97
N GLU A 105 1.93 -24.06 -1.96
CA GLU A 105 0.92 -25.10 -2.12
C GLU A 105 -0.43 -24.48 -2.55
N PRO A 106 -1.37 -25.27 -3.08
CA PRO A 106 -2.72 -24.78 -3.33
C PRO A 106 -3.39 -24.27 -2.04
N GLY A 107 -4.05 -23.12 -2.10
CA GLY A 107 -4.69 -22.52 -0.94
C GLY A 107 -5.01 -21.04 -1.10
N LEU A 108 -5.55 -20.46 -0.03
CA LEU A 108 -5.79 -19.02 0.10
C LEU A 108 -4.67 -18.39 0.92
N TYR A 109 -4.05 -17.37 0.34
CA TYR A 109 -2.93 -16.64 0.91
C TYR A 109 -3.30 -15.18 1.13
N LEU A 110 -2.84 -14.63 2.24
CA LEU A 110 -2.90 -13.21 2.57
C LEU A 110 -1.52 -12.60 2.36
N ILE A 111 -1.51 -11.45 1.71
CA ILE A 111 -0.30 -10.67 1.47
C ILE A 111 -0.43 -9.34 2.20
N ARG A 112 0.54 -9.06 3.06
CA ARG A 112 0.59 -7.84 3.87
C ARG A 112 1.99 -7.26 3.83
N GLN A 113 2.07 -5.94 3.83
CA GLN A 113 3.32 -5.23 4.03
C GLN A 113 3.67 -5.17 5.53
N THR A 114 4.82 -5.73 5.91
CA THR A 114 5.32 -5.73 7.29
C THR A 114 6.27 -4.58 7.55
N GLU A 115 7.16 -4.29 6.59
CA GLU A 115 8.03 -3.11 6.64
C GLU A 115 7.61 -2.09 5.59
N ARG A 116 7.47 -0.83 6.03
CA ARG A 116 7.05 0.26 5.17
C ARG A 116 8.19 0.65 4.24
N THR A 117 7.90 0.67 2.94
CA THR A 117 8.79 1.24 1.94
C THR A 117 8.97 2.74 2.19
N ASP A 118 10.22 3.20 2.18
CA ASP A 118 10.53 4.62 2.36
C ASP A 118 9.92 5.46 1.23
N GLY A 119 9.31 6.59 1.61
CA GLY A 119 8.65 7.49 0.65
C GLY A 119 7.27 7.05 0.15
N PHE A 120 6.75 5.90 0.58
CA PHE A 120 5.43 5.40 0.16
C PHE A 120 4.51 5.05 1.33
N TYR A 121 3.19 5.20 1.11
CA TYR A 121 2.19 4.61 1.99
C TYR A 121 2.14 3.09 1.78
N PRO A 122 1.98 2.30 2.87
CA PRO A 122 1.88 0.86 2.73
C PRO A 122 0.62 0.48 1.94
N PHE A 123 0.73 -0.54 1.08
CA PHE A 123 -0.44 -1.01 0.34
C PHE A 123 -1.43 -1.73 1.26
N ARG A 124 -2.71 -1.73 0.85
CA ARG A 124 -3.76 -2.47 1.56
C ARG A 124 -3.54 -3.98 1.43
N PRO A 125 -3.62 -4.75 2.53
CA PRO A 125 -3.49 -6.19 2.46
C PRO A 125 -4.59 -6.78 1.57
N PHE A 126 -4.26 -7.86 0.86
CA PHE A 126 -5.19 -8.50 -0.07
C PHE A 126 -5.02 -10.02 -0.06
N LEU A 127 -6.07 -10.71 -0.48
CA LEU A 127 -6.10 -12.16 -0.57
C LEU A 127 -5.80 -12.64 -2.00
N LEU A 128 -5.22 -13.82 -2.09
CA LEU A 128 -4.88 -14.49 -3.34
C LEU A 128 -5.12 -15.99 -3.22
N CYS A 129 -5.71 -16.60 -4.25
CA CYS A 129 -5.83 -18.04 -4.35
C CYS A 129 -4.75 -18.64 -5.27
N ILE A 130 -4.25 -19.82 -4.91
CA ILE A 130 -3.36 -20.62 -5.75
C ILE A 130 -3.99 -22.01 -5.93
N PRO A 131 -4.10 -22.54 -7.15
CA PRO A 131 -3.95 -21.83 -8.43
C PRO A 131 -5.10 -20.84 -8.68
N THR A 132 -4.82 -19.67 -9.26
CA THR A 132 -5.87 -18.74 -9.71
C THR A 132 -6.36 -19.19 -11.08
N LYS A 133 -7.58 -19.74 -11.17
CA LYS A 133 -8.19 -20.19 -12.45
C LYS A 133 -7.28 -21.12 -13.30
N GLY A 134 -6.53 -22.01 -12.63
CA GLY A 134 -5.58 -22.93 -13.29
C GLY A 134 -4.19 -22.35 -13.55
N GLN A 135 -3.93 -21.09 -13.18
CA GLN A 135 -2.59 -20.50 -13.21
C GLN A 135 -1.89 -20.64 -11.86
N TRP A 136 -0.69 -21.23 -11.89
CA TRP A 136 0.18 -21.41 -10.73
C TRP A 136 1.09 -20.20 -10.49
N ASP A 137 1.45 -19.49 -11.55
CA ASP A 137 2.22 -18.26 -11.51
C ASP A 137 1.29 -17.06 -11.49
N VAL A 138 1.25 -16.37 -10.36
CA VAL A 138 0.39 -15.19 -10.19
C VAL A 138 1.27 -13.96 -10.02
N LYS A 139 1.12 -13.01 -10.95
CA LYS A 139 1.66 -11.65 -10.79
C LYS A 139 0.60 -10.73 -10.19
N ARG A 140 0.96 -9.99 -9.15
CA ARG A 140 0.11 -8.95 -8.54
C ARG A 140 0.87 -7.64 -8.39
N SER A 141 0.21 -6.56 -8.78
CA SER A 141 0.73 -5.21 -8.66
C SER A 141 -0.21 -4.38 -7.80
N PRO A 142 0.00 -4.34 -6.47
CA PRO A 142 -0.83 -3.53 -5.59
C PRO A 142 -0.52 -2.05 -5.79
N ALA A 143 -1.56 -1.22 -5.76
CA ALA A 143 -1.40 0.22 -5.87
C ALA A 143 -0.78 0.79 -4.59
N ILE A 144 0.29 1.56 -4.75
CA ILE A 144 0.92 2.34 -3.68
C ILE A 144 0.82 3.82 -4.01
N SER A 145 0.96 4.68 -3.00
CA SER A 145 0.93 6.13 -3.18
C SER A 145 2.15 6.78 -2.55
N PRO A 146 2.86 7.67 -3.25
CA PRO A 146 4.00 8.37 -2.70
C PRO A 146 3.54 9.32 -1.58
N ILE A 147 4.33 9.40 -0.52
CA ILE A 147 4.12 10.36 0.57
C ILE A 147 4.61 11.71 0.05
N THR A 148 3.67 12.54 -0.39
CA THR A 148 3.99 13.93 -0.74
C THR A 148 4.13 14.73 0.55
N THR A 149 5.36 14.93 1.01
CA THR A 149 5.64 15.98 1.99
C THR A 149 5.47 17.31 1.28
N GLY A 150 4.24 17.82 1.21
CA GLY A 150 4.04 19.22 0.88
C GLY A 150 4.77 20.04 1.93
N CYS A 151 5.76 20.86 1.53
CA CYS A 151 6.24 21.91 2.41
C CYS A 151 5.02 22.66 2.97
N PRO A 152 4.89 22.90 4.28
CA PRO A 152 3.85 23.79 4.77
C PRO A 152 4.04 25.12 4.05
N ARG A 153 3.07 25.50 3.22
CA ARG A 153 3.13 26.75 2.48
C ARG A 153 2.85 27.87 3.48
N THR A 154 3.89 28.36 4.16
CA THR A 154 3.80 29.44 5.15
C THR A 154 3.31 30.78 4.56
N ALA A 155 3.15 30.87 3.24
CA ALA A 155 2.52 32.01 2.58
C ALA A 155 1.04 31.71 2.25
N ASP A 156 0.19 31.68 3.29
CA ASP A 156 -1.25 31.86 3.11
C ASP A 156 -1.49 33.34 2.76
N SER A 157 -1.53 33.63 1.46
CA SER A 157 -1.77 34.94 0.88
C SER A 157 -3.12 35.55 1.28
N GLY A 158 -4.03 34.78 1.88
CA GLY A 158 -5.29 35.28 2.44
C GLY A 158 -5.10 36.23 3.63
N ARG A 159 -4.05 36.06 4.44
CA ARG A 159 -3.80 36.92 5.62
C ARG A 159 -3.25 38.30 5.28
N LEU A 160 -2.52 38.44 4.17
CA LEU A 160 -1.99 39.73 3.72
C LEU A 160 -3.09 40.66 3.20
N ILE A 161 -4.09 40.10 2.50
CA ILE A 161 -5.20 40.89 1.95
C ILE A 161 -6.10 41.43 3.07
N LEU A 162 -6.40 40.62 4.09
CA LEU A 162 -7.17 41.05 5.26
C LEU A 162 -6.49 42.20 6.04
N GLY A 163 -5.17 42.14 6.19
CA GLY A 163 -4.40 43.21 6.84
C GLY A 163 -4.47 44.55 6.10
N LEU A 164 -4.40 44.52 4.76
CA LEU A 164 -4.48 45.71 3.90
C LEU A 164 -5.84 46.41 3.97
N TRP A 165 -6.95 45.65 3.97
CA TRP A 165 -8.29 46.23 4.12
C TRP A 165 -8.52 46.81 5.53
N GLY A 166 -8.02 46.14 6.58
CA GLY A 166 -8.13 46.63 7.96
C GLY A 166 -7.40 47.96 8.19
N MET A 167 -6.23 48.15 7.57
CA MET A 167 -5.48 49.41 7.61
C MET A 167 -6.19 50.52 6.81
N GLY A 168 -6.73 50.21 5.62
CA GLY A 168 -7.47 51.17 4.80
C GLY A 168 -8.72 51.74 5.47
N LEU A 169 -9.51 50.88 6.14
CA LEU A 169 -10.73 51.31 6.84
C LEU A 169 -10.44 52.17 8.08
N SER A 170 -9.33 51.89 8.79
CA SER A 170 -8.93 52.69 9.96
C SER A 170 -8.48 54.10 9.58
N ALA A 171 -7.75 54.26 8.47
CA ALA A 171 -7.32 55.56 7.99
C ALA A 171 -8.52 56.45 7.59
N LEU A 172 -9.56 55.87 7.01
CA LEU A 172 -10.77 56.59 6.56
C LEU A 172 -11.67 57.02 7.75
N GLY A 173 -11.68 56.25 8.83
CA GLY A 173 -12.40 56.63 10.06
C GLY A 173 -11.81 57.87 10.73
N LEU A 174 -10.48 57.96 10.82
CA LEU A 174 -9.81 59.11 11.46
C LEU A 174 -9.95 60.40 10.64
N THR A 175 -9.96 60.34 9.30
CA THR A 175 -10.17 61.53 8.46
C THR A 175 -11.60 62.07 8.54
N LEU A 176 -12.60 61.20 8.70
CA LEU A 176 -13.99 61.62 8.93
C LEU A 176 -14.20 62.21 10.33
N CYS A 177 -13.51 61.70 11.36
CA CYS A 177 -13.55 62.27 12.70
C CYS A 177 -12.82 63.63 12.81
N ALA A 178 -11.79 63.85 11.99
CA ALA A 178 -11.04 65.11 11.96
C ALA A 178 -11.72 66.21 11.11
N TRP A 179 -12.80 65.90 10.38
CA TRP A 179 -13.48 66.90 9.55
C TRP A 179 -14.31 67.87 10.42
N PRO A 180 -13.99 69.18 10.43
CA PRO A 180 -14.69 70.13 11.28
C PRO A 180 -16.14 70.33 10.82
N ARG A 181 -17.10 69.89 11.63
CA ARG A 181 -18.53 70.24 11.47
C ARG A 181 -18.71 71.75 11.70
N LYS A 182 -18.73 72.54 10.62
CA LYS A 182 -19.23 73.92 10.63
C LYS A 182 -20.71 73.93 11.03
N ARG A 183 -21.00 74.10 12.32
CA ARG A 183 -22.36 74.37 12.82
C ARG A 183 -22.79 75.77 12.35
N LYS A 184 -23.79 75.83 11.46
CA LYS A 184 -24.60 77.04 11.25
C LYS A 184 -25.34 77.35 12.55
N ARG A 185 -25.13 78.55 13.11
CA ARG A 185 -26.02 79.18 14.10
C ARG A 185 -26.66 80.39 13.41
N GLN A 186 -27.96 80.32 13.16
CA GLN A 186 -28.78 81.50 12.87
C GLN A 186 -29.30 82.09 14.19
N GLY A 187 -29.39 83.42 14.24
CA GLY A 187 -30.35 84.17 15.06
C GLY A 187 -29.83 84.80 16.35
N LYS A 188 -29.60 86.13 16.34
CA LYS A 188 -30.35 87.08 17.18
C LYS A 188 -30.15 88.53 16.72
N GLU A 189 -31.21 89.30 16.97
CA GLU A 189 -31.55 90.63 16.47
C GLU A 189 -30.71 91.81 17.01
N ALA A 190 -30.64 92.86 16.18
CA ALA A 190 -30.84 94.30 16.45
C ALA A 190 -30.25 94.98 17.71
N LEU A 191 -29.34 95.94 17.45
CA LEU A 191 -29.23 97.34 17.92
C LEU A 191 -28.02 97.90 17.12
N ASP A 192 -28.03 98.96 16.32
CA ASP A 192 -28.82 100.20 16.26
C ASP A 192 -29.38 100.50 14.85
#